data_AF-A0A7W9TC25-F1
#
_entry.id   AF-A0A7W9TC25-F1
#
_cell.length_a   1.000
_cell.length_b   1.000
_cell.length_c   1.000
_cell.angle_alpha   90.00
_cell.angle_beta   90.00
_cell.angle_gamma   90.00
#
_symmetry.space_group_name_H-M   'P 1'
#
loop_
_entity.id
_entity.type
_entity.pdbx_description
1 polymer ?
#
loop_
_entity_poly.entity_id
_entity_poly.type
_entity_poly.pdbx_seq_one_letter_code
_entity_poly.pdbx_strand_id
1 'polypeptide(L)'
;MNGPERFEAHDGDEEDNGPEGNGPEGKGDTPAHGSPPRIPLPRASVEDSGLPLPAPADLGVTAPPPAPPVLEHPVLKALLGAWALAACSPEEATAVEEHLGDCGSCADEARRLREAVGLLQRPESLDLDPGLRTRVLDTCLERRPPRIPVPDWAAAYDAETARLDALLQDFGDAEWHAPVRLRWFRSDAATSRRTTVAGVIAHLLGVDGLVAVALGLDDPLGDVPARQPTPAARTEALWRASHFPPTRFVRAPWREQSHSLVRTVSFTGGGAEKVPVSYGDFELPLHDAMLDRAFECWVHAEDIADAVDYPYDPPSPRHLHRMIDLAARMLPTALAHRRRAGLASPAHHRHLVAAGEPGRSLRLEIEGSGGGEWLIPLDSPAAKGSAEHEVAHVALDGVEFCRLAAGHVPPQEAAAGQVGDREAIRDVLFAAASLSRM
;
A
#
# COMPACT_ATOMS: atom_id res chain seq x y z
N MET A 1 -18.10 -43.95 -47.80
CA MET A 1 -17.37 -44.75 -48.81
C MET A 1 -16.20 -43.92 -49.29
N ASN A 2 -14.99 -44.50 -49.20
CA ASN A 2 -13.69 -44.07 -49.75
C ASN A 2 -13.17 -42.71 -49.23
N GLY A 3 -12.03 -42.57 -48.56
CA GLY A 3 -10.82 -43.38 -48.41
C GLY A 3 -9.63 -42.38 -48.38
N PRO A 4 -8.62 -42.53 -47.50
CA PRO A 4 -7.75 -41.41 -47.06
C PRO A 4 -6.38 -41.38 -47.78
N GLU A 5 -5.78 -40.19 -47.91
CA GLU A 5 -4.39 -40.04 -48.33
C GLU A 5 -3.42 -40.02 -47.14
N ARG A 6 -2.31 -40.70 -47.37
CA ARG A 6 -1.38 -41.30 -46.41
C ARG A 6 -0.10 -40.46 -46.39
N PHE A 7 0.34 -40.08 -45.20
CA PHE A 7 1.68 -39.55 -44.96
C PHE A 7 2.73 -40.64 -45.22
N GLU A 8 3.70 -40.36 -46.08
CA GLU A 8 4.93 -41.14 -46.24
C GLU A 8 6.08 -40.43 -45.53
N ALA A 9 6.76 -41.19 -44.68
CA ALA A 9 8.02 -40.84 -44.03
C ALA A 9 9.17 -41.16 -44.98
N HIS A 10 10.17 -40.29 -45.02
CA HIS A 10 11.44 -40.59 -45.68
C HIS A 10 12.59 -40.26 -44.71
N ASP A 11 13.18 -41.32 -44.15
CA ASP A 11 14.54 -41.32 -43.64
C ASP A 11 15.53 -41.32 -44.81
N GLY A 12 16.67 -40.67 -44.63
CA GLY A 12 17.77 -40.63 -45.59
C GLY A 12 18.95 -39.87 -45.01
N ASP A 13 19.83 -40.59 -44.31
CA ASP A 13 21.18 -40.18 -43.97
C ASP A 13 22.02 -39.94 -45.24
N GLU A 14 22.81 -38.86 -45.27
CA GLU A 14 24.13 -38.85 -45.93
C GLU A 14 24.98 -37.67 -45.44
N GLU A 15 26.19 -38.02 -44.98
CA GLU A 15 27.27 -37.15 -44.53
C GLU A 15 27.96 -36.45 -45.73
N ASP A 16 28.45 -35.22 -45.52
CA ASP A 16 29.87 -34.82 -45.65
C ASP A 16 30.12 -33.41 -46.26
N ASN A 17 31.06 -32.71 -45.61
CA ASN A 17 31.84 -31.52 -45.97
C ASN A 17 31.21 -30.11 -45.98
N GLY A 18 31.71 -29.29 -45.03
CA GLY A 18 31.40 -27.87 -44.85
C GLY A 18 32.06 -26.90 -45.84
N PRO A 19 31.89 -25.59 -45.60
CA PRO A 19 33.06 -24.80 -45.25
C PRO A 19 32.84 -23.82 -44.08
N GLU A 20 33.97 -23.46 -43.49
CA GLU A 20 34.18 -22.60 -42.32
C GLU A 20 33.48 -21.23 -42.39
N GLY A 21 32.86 -20.85 -41.27
CA GLY A 21 32.30 -19.51 -41.04
C GLY A 21 32.15 -19.25 -39.54
N ASN A 22 33.13 -18.56 -38.96
CA ASN A 22 33.24 -18.15 -37.56
C ASN A 22 31.95 -17.51 -37.02
N GLY A 23 31.33 -18.15 -36.03
CA GLY A 23 30.36 -17.56 -35.10
C GLY A 23 30.89 -17.66 -33.66
N PRO A 24 30.69 -16.65 -32.79
CA PRO A 24 31.25 -16.66 -31.44
C PRO A 24 30.40 -17.55 -30.52
N GLU A 25 30.98 -18.65 -30.08
CA GLU A 25 30.40 -19.51 -29.05
C GLU A 25 30.43 -18.83 -27.67
N GLY A 26 29.29 -18.88 -27.00
CA GLY A 26 29.12 -18.52 -25.60
C GLY A 26 30.02 -19.36 -24.71
N LYS A 27 30.92 -18.68 -23.99
CA LYS A 27 31.54 -19.24 -22.79
C LYS A 27 30.58 -19.03 -21.62
N GLY A 28 30.15 -20.14 -21.04
CA GLY A 28 29.51 -20.16 -19.73
C GLY A 28 30.45 -19.55 -18.70
N ASP A 29 29.99 -18.47 -18.08
CA ASP A 29 30.71 -17.80 -17.01
C ASP A 29 30.60 -18.65 -15.75
N THR A 30 31.73 -19.22 -15.36
CA THR A 30 31.90 -19.88 -14.07
C THR A 30 32.00 -18.77 -13.02
N PRO A 31 31.22 -18.77 -11.92
CA PRO A 31 31.29 -17.68 -10.97
C PRO A 31 32.65 -17.69 -10.28
N ALA A 32 33.39 -16.58 -10.44
CA ALA A 32 34.62 -16.32 -9.73
C ALA A 32 34.36 -16.36 -8.21
N HIS A 33 34.93 -17.35 -7.54
CA HIS A 33 35.07 -17.37 -6.09
C HIS A 33 35.82 -16.10 -5.63
N GLY A 34 35.21 -15.32 -4.72
CA GLY A 34 35.98 -14.44 -3.83
C GLY A 34 35.50 -12.99 -3.63
N SER A 35 34.45 -12.52 -4.30
CA SER A 35 33.88 -11.21 -3.94
C SER A 35 32.82 -11.37 -2.84
N PRO A 36 32.99 -10.79 -1.63
CA PRO A 36 31.93 -10.81 -0.64
C PRO A 36 30.71 -10.06 -1.19
N PRO A 37 29.48 -10.52 -0.89
CA PRO A 37 28.28 -9.87 -1.39
C PRO A 37 28.26 -8.41 -0.92
N ARG A 38 27.90 -7.49 -1.84
CA ARG A 38 27.79 -6.03 -1.54
C ARG A 38 26.79 -5.74 -0.41
N ILE A 39 25.92 -6.69 -0.11
CA ILE A 39 24.98 -6.67 1.02
C ILE A 39 25.32 -7.88 1.87
N PRO A 40 25.76 -7.71 3.13
CA PRO A 40 25.95 -8.83 4.04
C PRO A 40 24.64 -9.59 4.17
N LEU A 41 24.72 -10.93 4.08
CA LEU A 41 23.57 -11.77 4.40
C LEU A 41 23.08 -11.42 5.82
N PRO A 42 21.75 -11.43 6.06
CA PRO A 42 21.22 -11.30 7.41
C PRO A 42 21.95 -12.27 8.33
N ARG A 43 22.47 -11.76 9.45
CA ARG A 43 23.04 -12.66 10.47
C ARG A 43 21.91 -13.58 10.92
N ALA A 44 22.12 -14.89 10.83
CA ALA A 44 21.26 -15.82 11.53
C ALA A 44 21.23 -15.42 13.01
N SER A 45 20.05 -15.36 13.60
CA SER A 45 19.91 -15.19 15.04
C SER A 45 20.73 -16.28 15.73
N VAL A 46 21.41 -15.95 16.83
CA VAL A 46 22.22 -16.94 17.58
C VAL A 46 21.34 -18.14 17.98
N GLU A 47 20.06 -17.89 18.26
CA GLU A 47 19.02 -18.87 18.59
C GLU A 47 18.73 -19.86 17.44
N ASP A 48 18.83 -19.43 16.17
CA ASP A 48 18.54 -20.25 14.98
C ASP A 48 19.75 -21.07 14.52
N SER A 49 20.94 -20.79 15.05
CA SER A 49 22.19 -21.42 14.63
C SER A 49 22.43 -22.79 15.27
N GLY A 50 21.64 -23.16 16.28
CA GLY A 50 21.85 -24.36 17.10
C GLY A 50 23.16 -24.32 17.90
N LEU A 51 23.89 -23.20 17.87
CA LEU A 51 25.09 -23.00 18.66
C LEU A 51 24.70 -22.56 20.07
N PRO A 52 25.42 -23.03 21.11
CA PRO A 52 25.19 -22.57 22.46
C PRO A 52 25.41 -21.05 22.54
N LEU A 53 24.53 -20.38 23.29
CA LEU A 53 24.67 -18.94 23.56
C LEU A 53 26.08 -18.66 24.13
N PRO A 54 26.76 -17.57 23.72
CA PRO A 54 28.05 -17.19 24.27
C PRO A 54 27.97 -17.07 25.79
N ALA A 55 28.99 -17.56 26.50
CA ALA A 55 29.00 -17.41 27.95
C ALA A 55 29.09 -15.91 28.31
N PRO A 56 28.52 -15.46 29.44
CA PRO A 56 28.61 -14.06 29.87
C PRO A 56 30.06 -13.53 29.96
N ALA A 57 31.02 -14.42 30.22
CA ALA A 57 32.45 -14.13 30.22
C ALA A 57 32.98 -13.70 28.83
N ASP A 58 32.41 -14.22 27.74
CA ASP A 58 32.78 -13.89 26.35
C ASP A 58 32.19 -12.55 25.89
N LEU A 59 31.18 -12.03 26.61
CA LEU A 59 30.52 -10.75 26.35
C LEU A 59 31.12 -9.57 27.14
N GLY A 60 32.24 -9.79 27.84
CA GLY A 60 32.88 -8.75 28.64
C GLY A 60 32.12 -8.36 29.91
N VAL A 61 31.14 -9.16 30.34
CA VAL A 61 30.45 -9.00 31.62
C VAL A 61 31.38 -9.57 32.71
N THR A 62 32.32 -8.75 33.19
CA THR A 62 33.37 -9.15 34.14
C THR A 62 32.93 -9.14 35.60
N ALA A 63 31.69 -8.74 35.89
CA ALA A 63 31.12 -8.82 37.22
C ALA A 63 30.31 -10.12 37.34
N PRO A 64 30.62 -11.01 38.30
CA PRO A 64 29.66 -12.05 38.68
C PRO A 64 28.35 -11.37 39.07
N PRO A 65 27.18 -11.95 38.74
CA PRO A 65 25.91 -11.41 39.22
C PRO A 65 26.00 -11.24 40.74
N PRO A 66 25.49 -10.13 41.31
CA PRO A 66 25.49 -9.94 42.75
C PRO A 66 24.86 -11.20 43.37
N ALA A 67 25.55 -11.79 44.35
CA ALA A 67 25.02 -12.96 45.04
C ALA A 67 23.60 -12.63 45.53
N PRO A 68 22.61 -13.50 45.27
CA PRO A 68 21.24 -13.23 45.67
C PRO A 68 21.25 -12.91 47.17
N PRO A 69 20.55 -11.85 47.60
CA PRO A 69 20.53 -11.52 49.01
C PRO A 69 20.02 -12.73 49.78
N VAL A 70 20.79 -13.17 50.79
CA VAL A 70 20.31 -14.20 51.72
C VAL A 70 19.25 -13.55 52.57
N LEU A 71 18.01 -13.62 52.11
CA LEU A 71 16.86 -13.06 52.78
C LEU A 71 16.32 -14.09 53.77
N GLU A 72 16.08 -13.64 54.99
CA GLU A 72 15.46 -14.48 56.01
C GLU A 72 14.03 -14.88 55.58
N HIS A 73 13.60 -16.09 55.95
CA HIS A 73 12.29 -16.63 55.60
C HIS A 73 11.10 -15.66 55.81
N PRO A 74 11.01 -14.86 56.89
CA PRO A 74 9.93 -13.89 57.07
C PRO A 74 9.89 -12.79 55.99
N VAL A 75 11.06 -12.41 55.45
CA VAL A 75 11.18 -11.40 54.39
C VAL A 75 10.71 -12.01 53.07
N LEU A 76 11.17 -13.21 52.74
CA LEU A 76 10.73 -13.95 51.54
C LEU A 76 9.23 -14.23 51.55
N LYS A 77 8.67 -14.57 52.71
CA LYS A 77 7.23 -14.73 52.90
C LYS A 77 6.45 -13.42 52.67
N ALA A 78 7.01 -12.27 53.08
CA ALA A 78 6.39 -10.97 52.83
C ALA A 78 6.42 -10.57 51.35
N LEU A 79 7.42 -11.04 50.59
CA LEU A 79 7.57 -10.76 49.16
C LEU A 79 6.61 -11.57 48.27
N LEU A 80 5.97 -12.64 48.77
CA LEU A 80 5.10 -13.51 47.97
C LEU A 80 3.99 -12.76 47.23
N GLY A 81 3.43 -11.70 47.84
CA GLY A 81 2.40 -10.87 47.21
C GLY A 81 2.95 -10.02 46.06
N ALA A 82 4.12 -9.40 46.23
CA ALA A 82 4.79 -8.62 45.19
C ALA A 82 5.28 -9.53 44.05
N TRP A 83 5.81 -10.71 44.39
CA TRP A 83 6.23 -11.72 43.42
C TRP A 83 5.04 -12.25 42.60
N ALA A 84 3.88 -12.51 43.24
CA ALA A 84 2.68 -12.93 42.53
C ALA A 84 2.15 -11.87 41.54
N LEU A 85 2.46 -10.59 41.76
CA LEU A 85 2.13 -9.45 40.89
C LEU A 85 3.24 -9.10 39.88
N ALA A 86 4.33 -9.88 39.81
CA ALA A 86 5.53 -9.58 39.02
C ALA A 86 6.13 -8.18 39.32
N ALA A 87 6.03 -7.73 40.57
CA ALA A 87 6.47 -6.41 41.03
C ALA A 87 7.81 -6.44 41.82
N CYS A 88 8.42 -7.62 41.98
CA CYS A 88 9.75 -7.79 42.58
C CYS A 88 10.86 -7.35 41.61
N SER A 89 12.01 -6.95 42.17
CA SER A 89 13.24 -6.85 41.37
C SER A 89 13.67 -8.24 40.87
N PRO A 90 14.51 -8.34 39.81
CA PRO A 90 15.01 -9.63 39.34
C PRO A 90 15.72 -10.46 40.42
N GLU A 91 16.45 -9.80 41.31
CA GLU A 91 17.19 -10.42 42.43
C GLU A 91 16.23 -10.97 43.50
N GLU A 92 15.19 -10.20 43.84
CA GLU A 92 14.14 -10.61 44.78
C GLU A 92 13.31 -11.76 44.21
N ALA A 93 12.98 -11.72 42.93
CA ALA A 93 12.21 -12.77 42.27
C ALA A 93 12.97 -14.09 42.27
N THR A 94 14.26 -14.07 41.96
CA THR A 94 15.15 -15.24 42.01
C THR A 94 15.22 -15.82 43.42
N ALA A 95 15.40 -14.97 44.44
CA ALA A 95 15.47 -15.41 45.83
C ALA A 95 14.15 -16.02 46.34
N VAL A 96 13.00 -15.48 45.90
CA VAL A 96 11.69 -16.06 46.20
C VAL A 96 11.53 -17.41 45.50
N GLU A 97 11.89 -17.53 44.22
CA GLU A 97 11.78 -18.78 43.45
C GLU A 97 12.60 -19.92 44.04
N GLU A 98 13.85 -19.66 44.42
CA GLU A 98 14.68 -20.62 45.16
C GLU A 98 14.00 -21.05 46.46
N HIS A 99 13.47 -20.09 47.23
CA HIS A 99 12.77 -20.38 48.48
C HIS A 99 11.48 -21.21 48.31
N LEU A 100 10.72 -21.00 47.23
CA LEU A 100 9.52 -21.79 46.94
C LEU A 100 9.85 -23.26 46.66
N GLY A 101 11.05 -23.56 46.15
CA GLY A 101 11.54 -24.93 45.99
C GLY A 101 11.76 -25.65 47.32
N ASP A 102 12.18 -24.92 48.35
CA ASP A 102 12.55 -25.47 49.66
C ASP A 102 11.43 -25.38 50.72
N CYS A 103 10.40 -24.56 50.51
CA CYS A 103 9.35 -24.31 51.50
C CYS A 103 7.93 -24.51 50.96
N GLY A 104 7.35 -25.68 51.23
CA GLY A 104 6.00 -26.04 50.77
C GLY A 104 4.87 -25.09 51.20
N SER A 105 4.93 -24.52 52.42
CA SER A 105 3.90 -23.58 52.88
C SER A 105 3.93 -22.25 52.13
N CYS A 106 5.12 -21.78 51.73
CA CYS A 106 5.26 -20.59 50.90
C CYS A 106 4.87 -20.89 49.45
N ALA A 107 5.18 -22.07 48.92
CA ALA A 107 4.73 -22.51 47.60
C ALA A 107 3.21 -22.56 47.49
N ASP A 108 2.53 -23.11 48.51
CA ASP A 108 1.06 -23.16 48.57
C ASP A 108 0.44 -21.76 48.64
N GLU A 109 1.04 -20.85 49.41
CA GLU A 109 0.59 -19.47 49.50
C GLU A 109 0.83 -18.70 48.20
N ALA A 110 2.02 -18.86 47.59
CA ALA A 110 2.37 -18.27 46.31
C ALA A 110 1.42 -18.71 45.19
N ARG A 111 1.02 -20.00 45.17
CA ARG A 111 0.01 -20.53 44.24
C ARG A 111 -1.35 -19.88 44.47
N ARG A 112 -1.83 -19.79 45.71
CA ARG A 112 -3.10 -19.11 46.05
C ARG A 112 -3.08 -17.63 45.63
N LEU A 113 -1.97 -16.94 45.87
CA LEU A 113 -1.81 -15.54 45.47
C LEU A 113 -1.82 -15.38 43.96
N ARG A 114 -1.16 -16.25 43.19
CA ARG A 114 -1.22 -16.24 41.72
C ARG A 114 -2.62 -16.53 41.19
N GLU A 115 -3.34 -17.48 41.79
CA GLU A 115 -4.75 -17.75 41.47
C GLU A 115 -5.62 -16.51 41.73
N ALA A 116 -5.41 -15.81 42.84
CA ALA A 116 -6.12 -14.58 43.18
C ALA A 116 -5.78 -13.41 42.22
N VAL A 117 -4.51 -13.26 41.83
CA VAL A 117 -4.09 -12.28 40.81
C VAL A 117 -4.77 -12.56 39.48
N GLY A 118 -4.85 -13.83 39.05
CA GLY A 118 -5.56 -14.23 37.84
C GLY A 118 -7.05 -13.89 37.84
N LEU A 119 -7.69 -13.81 39.02
CA LEU A 119 -9.08 -13.37 39.16
C LEU A 119 -9.24 -11.84 39.15
N LEU A 120 -8.19 -11.10 39.52
CA LEU A 120 -8.17 -9.63 39.54
C LEU A 120 -7.77 -9.01 38.20
N GLN A 121 -6.96 -9.73 37.42
CA GLN A 121 -6.51 -9.28 36.12
C GLN A 121 -7.65 -9.41 35.11
N ARG A 122 -8.04 -8.30 34.47
CA ARG A 122 -8.88 -8.36 33.28
C ARG A 122 -8.08 -9.11 32.20
N PRO A 123 -8.71 -9.96 31.36
CA PRO A 123 -8.02 -10.52 30.22
C PRO A 123 -7.50 -9.36 29.36
N GLU A 124 -6.19 -9.16 29.36
CA GLU A 124 -5.55 -8.26 28.42
C GLU A 124 -5.54 -8.94 27.05
N SER A 125 -5.86 -8.18 25.99
CA SER A 125 -5.76 -8.74 24.65
C SER A 125 -4.30 -9.10 24.36
N LEU A 126 -4.07 -10.29 23.81
CA LEU A 126 -2.77 -10.70 23.27
C LEU A 126 -2.49 -10.04 21.91
N ASP A 127 -3.44 -9.26 21.38
CA ASP A 127 -3.26 -8.53 20.14
C ASP A 127 -2.17 -7.46 20.34
N LEU A 128 -1.14 -7.53 19.50
CA LEU A 128 -0.14 -6.48 19.43
C LEU A 128 -0.81 -5.19 18.97
N ASP A 129 -0.39 -4.06 19.54
CA ASP A 129 -0.76 -2.74 19.03
C ASP A 129 -0.48 -2.70 17.51
N PRO A 130 -1.50 -2.43 16.66
CA PRO A 130 -1.33 -2.42 15.21
C PRO A 130 -0.23 -1.47 14.70
N GLY A 131 0.08 -0.42 15.48
CA GLY A 131 1.16 0.52 15.22
C GLY A 131 2.55 0.07 15.69
N LEU A 132 2.67 -1.05 16.42
CA LEU A 132 3.95 -1.54 16.94
C LEU A 132 4.96 -1.79 15.82
N ARG A 133 4.55 -2.47 14.75
CA ARG A 133 5.42 -2.75 13.59
C ARG A 133 5.99 -1.47 13.02
N THR A 134 5.14 -0.46 12.80
CA THR A 134 5.55 0.85 12.28
C THR A 134 6.56 1.50 13.21
N ARG A 135 6.29 1.57 14.52
CA ARG A 135 7.21 2.16 15.51
C ARG A 135 8.57 1.45 15.55
N VAL A 136 8.58 0.12 15.44
CA VAL A 136 9.82 -0.68 15.40
C VAL A 136 10.61 -0.36 14.12
N LEU A 137 9.96 -0.34 12.96
CA LEU A 137 10.61 -0.02 11.70
C LEU A 137 11.15 1.41 11.68
N ASP A 138 10.39 2.38 12.19
CA ASP A 138 10.82 3.78 12.33
C ASP A 138 12.08 3.86 13.21
N THR A 139 12.08 3.19 14.36
CA THR A 139 13.25 3.13 15.26
C THR A 139 14.46 2.49 14.56
N CYS A 140 14.25 1.46 13.75
CA CYS A 140 15.32 0.83 12.96
C CYS A 140 15.88 1.77 11.88
N LEU A 141 15.02 2.51 11.19
CA LEU A 141 15.39 3.47 10.14
C LEU A 141 16.08 4.71 10.72
N GLU A 142 15.69 5.18 11.90
CA GLU A 142 16.39 6.25 12.63
C GLU A 142 17.82 5.84 12.99
N ARG A 143 18.00 4.58 13.43
CA ARG A 143 19.34 4.04 13.75
C ARG A 143 20.20 3.81 12.52
N ARG A 144 19.58 3.48 11.38
CA ARG A 144 20.27 3.22 10.11
C ARG A 144 19.54 3.91 8.96
N PRO A 145 19.74 5.22 8.79
CA PRO A 145 19.05 5.97 7.76
C PRO A 145 19.44 5.48 6.36
N PRO A 146 18.51 5.44 5.41
CA PRO A 146 18.82 5.13 4.02
C PRO A 146 19.77 6.20 3.48
N ARG A 147 20.78 5.79 2.69
CA ARG A 147 21.72 6.72 2.06
C ARG A 147 21.00 7.74 1.17
N ILE A 148 19.89 7.32 0.58
CA ILE A 148 19.04 8.12 -0.29
C ILE A 148 17.60 7.81 0.13
N PRO A 149 16.96 8.66 0.95
CA PRO A 149 15.60 8.44 1.38
C PRO A 149 14.62 8.68 0.22
N VAL A 150 13.56 7.88 0.18
CA VAL A 150 12.39 8.17 -0.65
C VAL A 150 11.67 9.37 -0.03
N PRO A 151 11.28 10.40 -0.80
CA PRO A 151 10.53 11.52 -0.26
C PRO A 151 9.21 11.05 0.35
N ASP A 152 8.83 11.63 1.50
CA ASP A 152 7.61 11.26 2.22
C ASP A 152 6.35 11.26 1.32
N TRP A 153 6.24 12.22 0.40
CA TRP A 153 5.10 12.34 -0.51
C TRP A 153 5.07 11.28 -1.62
N ALA A 154 6.18 10.59 -1.88
CA ALA A 154 6.28 9.47 -2.83
C ALA A 154 6.23 8.09 -2.14
N ALA A 155 6.28 8.03 -0.81
CA ALA A 155 6.36 6.78 -0.05
C ALA A 155 5.14 5.86 -0.28
N ALA A 156 3.94 6.42 -0.49
CA ALA A 156 2.76 5.62 -0.78
C ALA A 156 2.89 4.92 -2.14
N TYR A 157 3.38 5.61 -3.17
CA TYR A 157 3.59 5.01 -4.49
C TYR A 157 4.64 3.89 -4.45
N ASP A 158 5.77 4.13 -3.77
CA ASP A 158 6.81 3.11 -3.58
C ASP A 158 6.26 1.86 -2.86
N ALA A 159 5.48 2.06 -1.80
CA ALA A 159 4.90 0.95 -1.05
C ALA A 159 3.86 0.16 -1.85
N GLU A 160 2.90 0.82 -2.51
CA GLU A 160 1.82 0.11 -3.22
C GLU A 160 2.35 -0.60 -4.48
N THR A 161 3.32 -0.01 -5.19
CA THR A 161 3.97 -0.69 -6.33
C THR A 161 4.82 -1.90 -5.88
N ALA A 162 5.51 -1.80 -4.75
CA ALA A 162 6.25 -2.93 -4.17
C ALA A 162 5.31 -4.06 -3.70
N ARG A 163 4.16 -3.73 -3.11
CA ARG A 163 3.15 -4.71 -2.69
C ARG A 163 2.53 -5.43 -3.90
N LEU A 164 2.20 -4.69 -4.95
CA LEU A 164 1.70 -5.29 -6.19
C LEU A 164 2.78 -6.16 -6.86
N ASP A 165 4.03 -5.71 -6.93
CA ASP A 165 5.12 -6.53 -7.50
C ASP A 165 5.35 -7.83 -6.72
N ALA A 166 5.18 -7.80 -5.40
CA ALA A 166 5.25 -9.00 -4.55
C ALA A 166 4.12 -9.99 -4.89
N LEU A 167 2.88 -9.51 -5.05
CA LEU A 167 1.76 -10.35 -5.52
C LEU A 167 2.06 -10.98 -6.89
N LEU A 168 2.51 -10.16 -7.85
CA LEU A 168 2.81 -10.61 -9.21
C LEU A 168 4.03 -11.55 -9.29
N GLN A 169 4.88 -11.58 -8.26
CA GLN A 169 6.03 -12.46 -8.22
C GLN A 169 5.65 -13.95 -8.18
N ASP A 170 4.52 -14.25 -7.55
CA ASP A 170 4.07 -15.62 -7.33
C ASP A 170 3.17 -16.15 -8.46
N PHE A 171 2.87 -15.33 -9.47
CA PHE A 171 1.97 -15.69 -10.57
C PHE A 171 2.64 -16.62 -11.60
N GLY A 172 1.94 -17.70 -11.94
CA GLY A 172 2.22 -18.52 -13.12
C GLY A 172 1.62 -17.91 -14.39
N ASP A 173 1.86 -18.53 -15.55
CA ASP A 173 1.41 -18.01 -16.84
C ASP A 173 -0.12 -17.90 -16.96
N ALA A 174 -0.88 -18.74 -16.25
CA ALA A 174 -2.35 -18.74 -16.31
C ALA A 174 -2.95 -17.51 -15.61
N GLU A 175 -2.41 -17.12 -14.45
CA GLU A 175 -2.88 -16.00 -13.64
C GLU A 175 -2.76 -14.67 -14.41
N TRP A 176 -1.72 -14.50 -15.25
CA TRP A 176 -1.58 -13.33 -16.12
C TRP A 176 -2.73 -13.14 -17.13
N HIS A 177 -3.45 -14.22 -17.43
CA HIS A 177 -4.61 -14.24 -18.32
C HIS A 177 -5.95 -14.28 -17.58
N ALA A 178 -5.95 -14.28 -16.24
CA ALA A 178 -7.16 -14.22 -15.45
C ALA A 178 -8.00 -12.97 -15.82
N PRO A 179 -9.32 -13.11 -16.03
CA PRO A 179 -10.16 -12.03 -16.51
C PRO A 179 -10.40 -10.99 -15.41
N VAL A 180 -10.05 -9.74 -15.69
CA VAL A 180 -10.30 -8.60 -14.80
C VAL A 180 -11.35 -7.68 -15.42
N ARG A 181 -12.16 -7.04 -14.58
CA ARG A 181 -13.13 -6.01 -15.01
C ARG A 181 -12.80 -4.70 -14.33
N LEU A 182 -12.14 -3.81 -15.07
CA LEU A 182 -11.95 -2.42 -14.65
C LEU A 182 -13.31 -1.73 -14.54
N ARG A 183 -13.51 -0.98 -13.46
CA ARG A 183 -14.74 -0.24 -13.16
C ARG A 183 -14.40 1.24 -12.93
N TRP A 184 -15.28 2.11 -13.38
CA TRP A 184 -15.23 3.54 -13.08
C TRP A 184 -16.60 4.17 -13.29
N PHE A 185 -16.78 5.40 -12.87
CA PHE A 185 -18.04 6.14 -12.96
C PHE A 185 -17.95 7.25 -14.00
N ARG A 186 -18.91 7.31 -14.92
CA ARG A 186 -18.94 8.35 -15.96
C ARG A 186 -20.37 8.66 -16.35
N SER A 187 -20.70 9.94 -16.52
CA SER A 187 -22.02 10.39 -16.96
C SER A 187 -23.16 9.81 -16.11
N ASP A 188 -22.98 9.82 -14.79
CA ASP A 188 -23.93 9.31 -13.79
C ASP A 188 -24.25 7.80 -13.87
N ALA A 189 -23.37 7.04 -14.51
CA ALA A 189 -23.48 5.60 -14.63
C ALA A 189 -22.17 4.88 -14.34
N ALA A 190 -22.28 3.71 -13.69
CA ALA A 190 -21.18 2.77 -13.60
C ALA A 190 -20.80 2.28 -15.00
N THR A 191 -19.52 2.36 -15.32
CA THR A 191 -18.92 1.93 -16.58
C THR A 191 -17.90 0.84 -16.29
N SER A 192 -17.67 -0.08 -17.24
CA SER A 192 -16.63 -1.09 -17.08
C SER A 192 -15.96 -1.48 -18.40
N ARG A 193 -14.77 -2.07 -18.28
CA ARG A 193 -13.99 -2.63 -19.39
C ARG A 193 -13.42 -3.98 -18.97
N ARG A 194 -13.62 -5.00 -19.80
CA ARG A 194 -12.99 -6.32 -19.61
C ARG A 194 -11.55 -6.28 -20.09
N THR A 195 -10.66 -6.88 -19.32
CA THR A 195 -9.25 -7.05 -19.63
C THR A 195 -8.72 -8.30 -18.92
N THR A 196 -7.40 -8.47 -18.84
CA THR A 196 -6.74 -9.50 -18.03
C THR A 196 -5.82 -8.86 -17.00
N VAL A 197 -5.27 -9.63 -16.06
CA VAL A 197 -4.20 -9.18 -15.15
C VAL A 197 -3.08 -8.47 -15.92
N ALA A 198 -2.55 -9.09 -16.98
CA ALA A 198 -1.53 -8.45 -17.82
C ALA A 198 -2.02 -7.14 -18.47
N GLY A 199 -3.29 -7.06 -18.84
CA GLY A 199 -3.89 -5.84 -19.36
C GLY A 199 -4.03 -4.73 -18.30
N VAL A 200 -4.24 -5.07 -17.03
CA VAL A 200 -4.22 -4.12 -15.91
C VAL A 200 -2.80 -3.58 -15.69
N ILE A 201 -1.78 -4.43 -15.70
CA ILE A 201 -0.39 -3.96 -15.56
C ILE A 201 0.03 -3.11 -16.76
N ALA A 202 -0.44 -3.44 -17.98
CA ALA A 202 -0.27 -2.59 -19.14
C ALA A 202 -0.95 -1.22 -18.95
N HIS A 203 -2.17 -1.21 -18.39
CA HIS A 203 -2.87 0.04 -18.04
C HIS A 203 -2.04 0.89 -17.06
N LEU A 204 -1.57 0.31 -15.95
CA LEU A 204 -0.73 1.01 -14.97
C LEU A 204 0.54 1.58 -15.61
N LEU A 205 1.29 0.76 -16.37
CA LEU A 205 2.46 1.19 -17.14
C LEU A 205 2.15 2.38 -18.08
N GLY A 206 1.04 2.29 -18.81
CA GLY A 206 0.62 3.34 -19.74
C GLY A 206 0.34 4.67 -19.03
N VAL A 207 -0.38 4.64 -17.91
CA VAL A 207 -0.79 5.86 -17.20
C VAL A 207 0.32 6.43 -16.31
N ASP A 208 1.12 5.60 -15.66
CA ASP A 208 2.32 6.02 -14.89
C ASP A 208 3.35 6.73 -15.80
N GLY A 209 3.32 6.44 -17.10
CA GLY A 209 4.07 7.18 -18.12
C GLY A 209 3.78 8.69 -18.16
N LEU A 210 2.62 9.16 -17.68
CA LEU A 210 2.35 10.61 -17.52
C LEU A 210 3.33 11.25 -16.52
N VAL A 211 3.60 10.55 -15.42
CA VAL A 211 4.57 10.98 -14.41
C VAL A 211 6.00 10.84 -14.96
N ALA A 212 6.29 9.77 -15.70
CA ALA A 212 7.59 9.58 -16.34
C ALA A 212 7.96 10.74 -17.25
N VAL A 213 7.04 11.14 -18.14
CA VAL A 213 7.22 12.27 -19.06
C VAL A 213 7.41 13.58 -18.30
N ALA A 214 6.63 13.83 -17.24
CA ALA A 214 6.78 15.03 -16.43
C ALA A 214 8.14 15.11 -15.71
N LEU A 215 8.73 13.96 -15.39
CA LEU A 215 10.08 13.83 -14.81
C LEU A 215 11.20 13.83 -15.86
N GLY A 216 10.88 13.92 -17.15
CA GLY A 216 11.86 13.86 -18.24
C GLY A 216 12.45 12.47 -18.49
N LEU A 217 11.74 11.41 -18.06
CA LEU A 217 12.06 10.02 -18.38
C LEU A 217 11.39 9.60 -19.71
N ASP A 218 11.82 8.48 -20.26
CA ASP A 218 11.25 7.92 -21.48
C ASP A 218 9.75 7.56 -21.29
N ASP A 219 8.95 7.85 -22.32
CA ASP A 219 7.54 7.47 -22.35
C ASP A 219 7.44 5.97 -22.68
N PRO A 220 6.79 5.12 -21.84
CA PRO A 220 6.58 3.71 -22.13
C PRO A 220 5.73 3.45 -23.39
N LEU A 221 4.99 4.43 -23.89
CA LEU A 221 4.29 4.33 -25.17
C LEU A 221 5.27 4.40 -26.36
N GLY A 222 6.48 4.93 -26.17
CA GLY A 222 7.43 5.16 -27.27
C GLY A 222 6.78 5.93 -28.42
N ASP A 223 6.89 5.39 -29.63
CA ASP A 223 6.29 5.99 -30.84
C ASP A 223 4.79 5.69 -31.02
N VAL A 224 4.16 4.97 -30.09
CA VAL A 224 2.73 4.61 -30.20
C VAL A 224 1.88 5.88 -30.04
N PRO A 225 1.09 6.27 -31.07
CA PRO A 225 0.32 7.51 -31.00
C PRO A 225 -0.89 7.37 -30.07
N ALA A 226 -0.88 8.09 -28.96
CA ALA A 226 -2.09 8.37 -28.18
C ALA A 226 -2.82 9.59 -28.79
N ARG A 227 -4.14 9.49 -28.98
CA ARG A 227 -4.93 10.60 -29.55
C ARG A 227 -4.90 11.85 -28.66
N GLN A 228 -4.76 11.65 -27.35
CA GLN A 228 -4.70 12.66 -26.30
C GLN A 228 -3.85 12.11 -25.15
N PRO A 229 -3.22 12.96 -24.31
CA PRO A 229 -2.47 12.52 -23.13
C PRO A 229 -3.39 12.20 -21.93
N THR A 230 -4.55 11.58 -22.18
CA THR A 230 -5.47 11.15 -21.11
C THR A 230 -5.16 9.71 -20.70
N PRO A 231 -5.40 9.33 -19.43
CA PRO A 231 -5.22 7.94 -18.96
C PRO A 231 -5.89 6.91 -19.90
N ALA A 232 -7.19 7.08 -20.15
CA ALA A 232 -7.96 6.23 -21.07
C ALA A 232 -7.37 6.12 -22.49
N ALA A 233 -6.91 7.24 -23.07
CA ALA A 233 -6.35 7.22 -24.42
C ALA A 233 -5.00 6.50 -24.48
N ARG A 234 -4.17 6.64 -23.42
CA ARG A 234 -2.89 5.94 -23.29
C ARG A 234 -3.08 4.45 -23.09
N THR A 235 -4.00 4.06 -22.20
CA THR A 235 -4.42 2.66 -21.99
C THR A 235 -4.84 2.00 -23.30
N GLU A 236 -5.77 2.62 -24.04
CA GLU A 236 -6.26 2.07 -25.32
C GLU A 236 -5.18 2.10 -26.42
N ALA A 237 -4.24 3.05 -26.40
CA ALA A 237 -3.12 3.05 -27.34
C ALA A 237 -2.21 1.85 -27.11
N LEU A 238 -1.83 1.58 -25.85
CA LEU A 238 -0.96 0.47 -25.50
C LEU A 238 -1.61 -0.90 -25.78
N TRP A 239 -2.89 -1.05 -25.42
CA TRP A 239 -3.63 -2.29 -25.72
C TRP A 239 -3.78 -2.54 -27.21
N ARG A 240 -3.98 -1.50 -28.04
CA ARG A 240 -4.06 -1.63 -29.50
C ARG A 240 -2.72 -1.88 -30.18
N ALA A 241 -1.63 -1.37 -29.61
CA ALA A 241 -0.29 -1.55 -30.19
C ALA A 241 0.20 -3.00 -30.09
N SER A 242 -0.34 -3.79 -29.16
CA SER A 242 0.03 -5.19 -28.98
C SER A 242 -0.72 -6.08 -29.97
N HIS A 243 0.02 -6.82 -30.82
CA HIS A 243 -0.58 -7.76 -31.77
C HIS A 243 -1.24 -8.97 -31.09
N PHE A 244 -0.73 -9.33 -29.91
CA PHE A 244 -1.29 -10.34 -29.03
C PHE A 244 -1.71 -9.68 -27.71
N PRO A 245 -2.67 -10.25 -26.96
CA PRO A 245 -2.98 -9.78 -25.61
C PRO A 245 -1.71 -9.68 -24.76
N PRO A 246 -1.58 -8.65 -23.91
CA PRO A 246 -0.48 -8.56 -22.96
C PRO A 246 -0.31 -9.85 -22.16
N THR A 247 0.95 -10.19 -21.86
CA THR A 247 1.32 -11.36 -21.06
C THR A 247 2.21 -10.92 -19.90
N ARG A 248 2.73 -11.87 -19.11
CA ARG A 248 3.72 -11.63 -18.04
C ARG A 248 4.90 -10.73 -18.41
N PHE A 249 5.24 -10.62 -19.71
CA PHE A 249 6.34 -9.76 -20.16
C PHE A 249 6.14 -8.28 -19.84
N VAL A 250 4.90 -7.84 -19.56
CA VAL A 250 4.61 -6.46 -19.15
C VAL A 250 5.12 -6.13 -17.73
N ARG A 251 5.38 -7.14 -16.89
CA ARG A 251 5.85 -6.94 -15.52
C ARG A 251 7.20 -6.23 -15.46
N ALA A 252 8.16 -6.67 -16.29
CA ALA A 252 9.51 -6.13 -16.28
C ALA A 252 9.56 -4.62 -16.60
N PRO A 253 8.98 -4.11 -17.70
CA PRO A 253 8.97 -2.68 -18.00
C PRO A 253 8.15 -1.87 -16.99
N TRP A 254 7.02 -2.39 -16.50
CA TRP A 254 6.27 -1.73 -15.42
C TRP A 254 7.11 -1.55 -14.16
N ARG A 255 7.74 -2.64 -13.68
CA ARG A 255 8.60 -2.60 -12.48
C ARG A 255 9.81 -1.68 -12.65
N GLU A 256 10.44 -1.70 -13.83
CA GLU A 256 11.55 -0.81 -14.15
C GLU A 256 11.13 0.66 -14.14
N GLN A 257 9.95 0.97 -14.69
CA GLN A 257 9.39 2.31 -14.66
C GLN A 257 9.10 2.75 -13.22
N SER A 258 8.40 1.94 -12.42
CA SER A 258 8.09 2.30 -11.01
C SER A 258 9.37 2.60 -10.22
N HIS A 259 10.41 1.78 -10.37
CA HIS A 259 11.71 2.04 -9.76
C HIS A 259 12.37 3.31 -10.29
N SER A 260 12.29 3.60 -11.58
CA SER A 260 12.88 4.79 -12.20
C SER A 260 12.18 6.07 -11.73
N LEU A 261 10.86 6.03 -11.53
CA LEU A 261 10.07 7.12 -10.96
C LEU A 261 10.52 7.40 -9.52
N VAL A 262 10.48 6.39 -8.64
CA VAL A 262 10.90 6.52 -7.23
C VAL A 262 12.35 6.98 -7.12
N ARG A 263 13.25 6.41 -7.92
CA ARG A 263 14.65 6.80 -7.96
C ARG A 263 14.79 8.27 -8.34
N THR A 264 14.17 8.70 -9.44
CA THR A 264 14.27 10.07 -9.93
C THR A 264 13.79 11.07 -8.89
N VAL A 265 12.62 10.84 -8.29
CA VAL A 265 12.10 11.77 -7.27
C VAL A 265 12.96 11.81 -5.99
N SER A 266 13.67 10.73 -5.68
CA SER A 266 14.60 10.68 -4.55
C SER A 266 15.90 11.46 -4.79
N PHE A 267 16.22 11.78 -6.05
CA PHE A 267 17.36 12.61 -6.42
C PHE A 267 16.99 14.05 -6.77
N THR A 268 15.72 14.31 -7.12
CA THR A 268 15.24 15.68 -7.26
C THR A 268 15.13 16.30 -5.87
N GLY A 269 15.96 17.29 -5.57
CA GLY A 269 15.87 18.05 -4.31
C GLY A 269 14.53 18.77 -4.13
N GLY A 270 14.43 19.63 -3.12
CA GLY A 270 13.21 20.43 -2.89
C GLY A 270 12.83 21.26 -4.12
N GLY A 271 11.58 21.12 -4.60
CA GLY A 271 11.02 21.90 -5.71
C GLY A 271 10.38 21.08 -6.83
N ALA A 272 10.81 19.82 -7.06
CA ALA A 272 10.20 18.97 -8.10
C ALA A 272 8.75 18.56 -7.77
N GLU A 273 8.39 18.53 -6.49
CA GLU A 273 7.04 18.21 -5.99
C GLU A 273 5.91 19.05 -6.60
N LYS A 274 6.22 20.22 -7.17
CA LYS A 274 5.26 21.16 -7.78
C LYS A 274 5.23 21.10 -9.30
N VAL A 275 6.06 20.27 -9.93
CA VAL A 275 6.04 20.11 -11.40
C VAL A 275 4.64 19.65 -11.82
N PRO A 276 3.99 20.32 -12.77
CA PRO A 276 2.66 19.93 -13.22
C PRO A 276 2.73 18.62 -14.02
N VAL A 277 1.83 17.69 -13.70
CA VAL A 277 1.58 16.45 -14.43
C VAL A 277 0.23 16.56 -15.11
N SER A 278 0.22 16.55 -16.44
CA SER A 278 -1.02 16.64 -17.23
C SER A 278 -1.72 15.30 -17.33
N TYR A 279 -3.02 15.30 -17.02
CA TYR A 279 -3.94 14.17 -17.24
C TYR A 279 -4.85 14.42 -18.47
N GLY A 280 -4.50 15.42 -19.29
CA GLY A 280 -5.32 15.91 -20.40
C GLY A 280 -6.26 17.02 -19.94
N ASP A 281 -7.38 16.66 -19.31
CA ASP A 281 -8.44 17.63 -18.96
C ASP A 281 -8.14 18.44 -17.68
N PHE A 282 -7.16 17.99 -16.90
CA PHE A 282 -6.70 18.65 -15.68
C PHE A 282 -5.21 18.35 -15.44
N GLU A 283 -4.64 19.04 -14.47
CA GLU A 283 -3.25 18.85 -14.03
C GLU A 283 -3.21 18.63 -12.51
N LEU A 284 -2.28 17.80 -12.07
CA LEU A 284 -1.92 17.64 -10.67
C LEU A 284 -0.46 18.05 -10.47
N PRO A 285 -0.10 18.71 -9.36
CA PRO A 285 1.29 18.78 -8.93
C PRO A 285 1.88 17.37 -8.79
N LEU A 286 3.17 17.19 -9.09
CA LEU A 286 3.85 15.89 -9.07
C LEU A 286 3.60 15.09 -7.78
N HIS A 287 3.60 15.75 -6.62
CA HIS A 287 3.33 15.05 -5.36
C HIS A 287 1.91 14.48 -5.27
N ASP A 288 0.91 15.24 -5.71
CA ASP A 288 -0.48 14.79 -5.77
C ASP A 288 -0.66 13.74 -6.89
N ALA A 289 0.05 13.89 -8.01
CA ALA A 289 0.05 12.88 -9.07
C ALA A 289 0.63 11.53 -8.58
N MET A 290 1.71 11.52 -7.80
CA MET A 290 2.25 10.28 -7.22
C MET A 290 1.29 9.64 -6.20
N LEU A 291 0.56 10.44 -5.42
CA LEU A 291 -0.48 9.93 -4.52
C LEU A 291 -1.67 9.35 -5.30
N ASP A 292 -2.08 10.00 -6.38
CA ASP A 292 -3.08 9.48 -7.32
C ASP A 292 -2.63 8.15 -7.93
N ARG A 293 -1.39 8.06 -8.43
CA ARG A 293 -0.84 6.80 -8.97
C ARG A 293 -0.76 5.70 -7.91
N ALA A 294 -0.46 6.03 -6.65
CA ALA A 294 -0.48 5.08 -5.54
C ALA A 294 -1.89 4.53 -5.27
N PHE A 295 -2.89 5.41 -5.28
CA PHE A 295 -4.30 5.03 -5.14
C PHE A 295 -4.74 4.08 -6.26
N GLU A 296 -4.45 4.44 -7.51
CA GLU A 296 -4.78 3.64 -8.69
C GLU A 296 -4.04 2.28 -8.68
N CYS A 297 -2.78 2.25 -8.24
CA CYS A 297 -2.02 1.01 -8.09
C CYS A 297 -2.65 0.07 -7.04
N TRP A 298 -3.08 0.60 -5.89
CA TRP A 298 -3.76 -0.20 -4.87
C TRP A 298 -5.11 -0.72 -5.35
N VAL A 299 -5.96 0.14 -5.91
CA VAL A 299 -7.29 -0.25 -6.42
C VAL A 299 -7.16 -1.35 -7.46
N HIS A 300 -6.21 -1.23 -8.39
CA HIS A 300 -5.99 -2.24 -9.41
C HIS A 300 -5.28 -3.50 -8.89
N ALA A 301 -4.54 -3.41 -7.79
CA ALA A 301 -4.05 -4.59 -7.10
C ALA A 301 -5.20 -5.37 -6.45
N GLU A 302 -6.21 -4.69 -5.89
CA GLU A 302 -7.45 -5.31 -5.41
C GLU A 302 -8.21 -5.97 -6.57
N ASP A 303 -8.39 -5.29 -7.71
CA ASP A 303 -8.98 -5.88 -8.93
C ASP A 303 -8.27 -7.17 -9.38
N ILE A 304 -6.93 -7.19 -9.32
CA ILE A 304 -6.11 -8.35 -9.69
C ILE A 304 -6.27 -9.45 -8.65
N ALA A 305 -6.16 -9.12 -7.37
CA ALA A 305 -6.25 -10.07 -6.28
C ALA A 305 -7.62 -10.77 -6.25
N ASP A 306 -8.71 -10.01 -6.46
CA ASP A 306 -10.06 -10.55 -6.62
C ASP A 306 -10.16 -11.52 -7.80
N ALA A 307 -9.51 -11.22 -8.93
CA ALA A 307 -9.57 -12.07 -10.12
C ALA A 307 -8.83 -13.41 -9.98
N VAL A 308 -7.95 -13.53 -8.98
CA VAL A 308 -7.18 -14.77 -8.68
C VAL A 308 -7.48 -15.32 -7.28
N ASP A 309 -8.55 -14.84 -6.63
CA ASP A 309 -8.97 -15.25 -5.27
C ASP A 309 -7.85 -15.11 -4.20
N TYR A 310 -7.06 -14.02 -4.28
CA TYR A 310 -5.97 -13.73 -3.34
C TYR A 310 -6.38 -12.68 -2.29
N PRO A 311 -6.05 -12.88 -0.99
CA PRO A 311 -6.34 -11.88 0.04
C PRO A 311 -5.42 -10.66 -0.09
N TYR A 312 -6.00 -9.46 -0.21
CA TYR A 312 -5.24 -8.22 -0.35
C TYR A 312 -5.75 -7.13 0.60
N ASP A 313 -4.94 -6.79 1.60
CA ASP A 313 -5.33 -5.82 2.62
C ASP A 313 -5.30 -4.36 2.11
N PRO A 314 -6.00 -3.42 2.75
CA PRO A 314 -5.88 -1.99 2.45
C PRO A 314 -4.45 -1.44 2.68
N PRO A 315 -4.13 -0.23 2.17
CA PRO A 315 -2.89 0.48 2.46
C PRO A 315 -2.71 0.75 3.94
N SER A 316 -1.47 1.04 4.34
CA SER A 316 -1.20 1.47 5.72
C SER A 316 -2.07 2.69 6.07
N PRO A 317 -2.50 2.86 7.34
CA PRO A 317 -3.38 3.95 7.73
C PRO A 317 -2.87 5.35 7.31
N ARG A 318 -1.55 5.56 7.37
CA ARG A 318 -0.89 6.80 6.94
C ARG A 318 -0.99 7.02 5.43
N HIS A 319 -0.85 5.97 4.62
CA HIS A 319 -0.99 6.05 3.17
C HIS A 319 -2.45 6.26 2.77
N LEU A 320 -3.35 5.49 3.37
CA LEU A 320 -4.79 5.60 3.15
C LEU A 320 -5.29 7.03 3.46
N HIS A 321 -4.90 7.60 4.60
CA HIS A 321 -5.23 8.98 4.96
C HIS A 321 -4.80 10.00 3.90
N ARG A 322 -3.60 9.85 3.33
CA ARG A 322 -3.10 10.76 2.29
C ARG A 322 -3.87 10.62 0.97
N MET A 323 -4.27 9.41 0.61
CA MET A 323 -5.11 9.16 -0.57
C MET A 323 -6.50 9.76 -0.38
N ILE A 324 -7.10 9.58 0.80
CA ILE A 324 -8.38 10.18 1.17
C ILE A 324 -8.30 11.72 1.16
N ASP A 325 -7.24 12.29 1.74
CA ASP A 325 -7.02 13.74 1.75
C ASP A 325 -6.96 14.31 0.33
N LEU A 326 -6.22 13.66 -0.57
CA LEU A 326 -6.18 14.07 -1.98
C LEU A 326 -7.58 14.04 -2.60
N ALA A 327 -8.31 12.94 -2.46
CA ALA A 327 -9.66 12.81 -3.00
C ALA A 327 -10.60 13.89 -2.43
N ALA A 328 -10.57 14.13 -1.11
CA ALA A 328 -11.34 15.19 -0.45
C ALA A 328 -11.00 16.59 -0.99
N ARG A 329 -9.70 16.90 -1.19
CA ARG A 329 -9.24 18.17 -1.80
C ARG A 329 -9.71 18.33 -3.25
N MET A 330 -9.94 17.24 -3.97
CA MET A 330 -10.44 17.27 -5.36
C MET A 330 -11.96 17.47 -5.47
N LEU A 331 -12.73 17.15 -4.42
CA LEU A 331 -14.20 17.21 -4.45
C LEU A 331 -14.78 18.57 -4.86
N PRO A 332 -14.31 19.74 -4.37
CA PRO A 332 -14.85 21.03 -4.78
C PRO A 332 -14.72 21.29 -6.28
N THR A 333 -13.59 20.90 -6.87
CA THR A 333 -13.34 21.01 -8.32
C THR A 333 -14.23 20.05 -9.10
N ALA A 334 -14.37 18.81 -8.63
CA ALA A 334 -15.26 17.81 -9.23
C ALA A 334 -16.73 18.27 -9.21
N LEU A 335 -17.21 18.81 -8.09
CA LEU A 335 -18.55 19.43 -7.97
C LEU A 335 -18.74 20.54 -9.00
N ALA A 336 -17.78 21.47 -9.10
CA ALA A 336 -17.87 22.56 -10.05
C ALA A 336 -17.90 22.07 -11.51
N HIS A 337 -17.12 21.03 -11.83
CA HIS A 337 -17.16 20.41 -13.16
C HIS A 337 -18.52 19.77 -13.45
N ARG A 338 -19.07 18.98 -12.50
CA ARG A 338 -20.39 18.36 -12.63
C ARG A 338 -21.50 19.39 -12.83
N ARG A 339 -21.47 20.52 -12.12
CA ARG A 339 -22.42 21.63 -12.32
C ARG A 339 -22.34 22.24 -13.71
N ARG A 340 -21.12 22.48 -14.22
CA ARG A 340 -20.92 22.97 -15.59
C ARG A 340 -21.45 21.99 -16.65
N ALA A 341 -21.37 20.69 -16.36
CA ALA A 341 -21.92 19.63 -17.21
C ALA A 341 -23.44 19.41 -17.04
N GLY A 342 -24.11 20.14 -16.13
CA GLY A 342 -25.54 19.98 -15.84
C GLY A 342 -25.89 18.69 -15.08
N LEU A 343 -24.89 18.06 -14.44
CA LEU A 343 -25.02 16.79 -13.68
C LEU A 343 -25.14 17.00 -12.16
N ALA A 344 -25.10 18.24 -11.70
CA ALA A 344 -25.26 18.62 -10.31
C ALA A 344 -26.07 19.90 -10.22
N SER A 345 -26.70 20.13 -9.06
CA SER A 345 -27.61 21.26 -8.90
C SER A 345 -26.87 22.59 -9.00
N PRO A 346 -27.49 23.63 -9.61
CA PRO A 346 -26.86 24.93 -9.72
C PRO A 346 -26.45 25.44 -8.34
N ALA A 347 -25.29 26.10 -8.26
CA ALA A 347 -24.93 26.83 -7.06
C ALA A 347 -26.08 27.78 -6.73
N HIS A 348 -26.59 27.71 -5.51
CA HIS A 348 -27.71 28.55 -5.09
C HIS A 348 -27.25 30.00 -5.22
N HIS A 349 -27.85 30.76 -6.13
CA HIS A 349 -27.38 32.07 -6.63
C HIS A 349 -27.14 33.14 -5.54
N ARG A 350 -27.52 32.84 -4.29
CA ARG A 350 -27.42 33.73 -3.13
C ARG A 350 -26.12 33.60 -2.31
N HIS A 351 -25.25 32.61 -2.58
CA HIS A 351 -24.07 32.33 -1.75
C HIS A 351 -22.75 32.12 -2.52
N LEU A 352 -22.57 32.77 -3.67
CA LEU A 352 -21.21 32.88 -4.24
C LEU A 352 -20.39 33.82 -3.34
N VAL A 353 -19.59 33.22 -2.47
CA VAL A 353 -18.69 33.94 -1.58
C VAL A 353 -17.40 34.32 -2.30
N ALA A 354 -16.72 35.36 -1.81
CA ALA A 354 -15.41 35.73 -2.34
C ALA A 354 -14.39 34.60 -2.12
N ALA A 355 -13.35 34.55 -2.95
CA ALA A 355 -12.32 33.53 -2.81
C ALA A 355 -11.67 33.60 -1.40
N GLY A 356 -11.55 32.44 -0.75
CA GLY A 356 -11.04 32.32 0.62
C GLY A 356 -12.07 32.55 1.72
N GLU A 357 -13.27 33.06 1.40
CA GLU A 357 -14.32 33.25 2.39
C GLU A 357 -15.05 31.93 2.73
N PRO A 358 -15.53 31.79 3.98
CA PRO A 358 -16.37 30.66 4.39
C PRO A 358 -17.61 30.49 3.51
N GLY A 359 -17.87 29.28 3.02
CA GLY A 359 -19.07 28.95 2.23
C GLY A 359 -19.87 27.78 2.81
N ARG A 360 -21.06 27.51 2.26
CA ARG A 360 -21.83 26.30 2.59
C ARG A 360 -20.94 25.08 2.43
N SER A 361 -20.90 24.25 3.46
CA SER A 361 -19.97 23.14 3.55
C SER A 361 -20.70 21.86 3.89
N LEU A 362 -20.21 20.75 3.34
CA LEU A 362 -20.54 19.42 3.81
C LEU A 362 -19.39 18.91 4.67
N ARG A 363 -19.68 18.39 5.87
CA ARG A 363 -18.71 17.68 6.69
C ARG A 363 -18.61 16.24 6.18
N LEU A 364 -17.41 15.84 5.78
CA LEU A 364 -17.07 14.48 5.40
C LEU A 364 -16.26 13.88 6.54
N GLU A 365 -16.86 12.95 7.28
CA GLU A 365 -16.20 12.16 8.31
C GLU A 365 -15.83 10.80 7.73
N ILE A 366 -14.56 10.44 7.81
CA ILE A 366 -14.06 9.12 7.43
C ILE A 366 -13.63 8.39 8.68
N GLU A 367 -14.22 7.22 8.91
CA GLU A 367 -13.93 6.37 10.06
C GLU A 367 -12.67 5.53 9.85
N GLY A 368 -12.15 4.95 10.95
CA GLY A 368 -10.99 4.06 10.93
C GLY A 368 -9.64 4.77 11.12
N SER A 369 -8.57 4.00 11.21
CA SER A 369 -7.22 4.50 11.58
C SER A 369 -6.58 5.42 10.53
N GLY A 370 -7.04 5.37 9.28
CA GLY A 370 -6.64 6.29 8.21
C GLY A 370 -7.65 7.43 7.99
N GLY A 371 -8.68 7.51 8.81
CA GLY A 371 -9.80 8.44 8.69
C GLY A 371 -9.45 9.88 9.07
N GLY A 372 -10.48 10.71 9.16
CA GLY A 372 -10.37 12.14 9.45
C GLY A 372 -11.68 12.88 9.19
N GLU A 373 -11.65 14.19 9.37
CA GLU A 373 -12.78 15.07 9.05
C GLU A 373 -12.35 16.16 8.06
N TRP A 374 -13.13 16.35 7.00
CA TRP A 374 -12.94 17.39 6.00
C TRP A 374 -14.21 18.23 5.84
N LEU A 375 -14.05 19.54 5.71
CA LEU A 375 -15.14 20.46 5.38
C LEU A 375 -15.06 20.77 3.89
N ILE A 376 -15.97 20.19 3.12
CA ILE A 376 -16.00 20.29 1.65
C ILE A 376 -16.84 21.51 1.26
N PRO A 377 -16.24 22.60 0.73
CA PRO A 377 -16.99 23.74 0.23
C PRO A 377 -17.85 23.32 -0.96
N LEU A 378 -19.14 23.60 -0.88
CA LEU A 378 -20.11 23.12 -1.86
C LEU A 378 -20.19 24.04 -3.06
N ASP A 379 -20.29 25.36 -2.88
CA ASP A 379 -20.74 26.27 -3.94
C ASP A 379 -19.62 26.73 -4.89
N SER A 380 -18.37 26.78 -4.43
CA SER A 380 -17.22 27.24 -5.21
C SER A 380 -15.92 26.51 -4.81
N PRO A 381 -15.08 26.08 -5.76
CA PRO A 381 -13.76 25.52 -5.46
C PRO A 381 -12.82 26.49 -4.74
N ALA A 382 -13.06 27.80 -4.87
CA ALA A 382 -12.26 28.83 -4.22
C ALA A 382 -12.76 29.21 -2.81
N ALA A 383 -13.89 28.67 -2.36
CA ALA A 383 -14.42 28.93 -1.02
C ALA A 383 -13.67 28.11 0.04
N LYS A 384 -13.69 28.60 1.28
CA LYS A 384 -13.13 27.88 2.44
C LYS A 384 -14.22 27.03 3.11
N GLY A 385 -13.90 25.78 3.42
CA GLY A 385 -14.76 24.92 4.24
C GLY A 385 -15.02 25.53 5.63
N SER A 386 -16.25 25.41 6.14
CA SER A 386 -16.69 26.07 7.37
C SER A 386 -17.68 25.22 8.15
N ALA A 387 -17.34 24.91 9.42
CA ALA A 387 -18.24 24.22 10.34
C ALA A 387 -19.45 25.07 10.72
N GLU A 388 -19.29 26.40 10.78
CA GLU A 388 -20.39 27.34 11.04
C GLU A 388 -21.44 27.33 9.92
N HIS A 389 -21.04 26.99 8.70
CA HIS A 389 -21.89 26.90 7.52
C HIS A 389 -22.09 25.44 7.06
N GLU A 390 -21.99 24.48 7.99
CA GLU A 390 -22.29 23.08 7.72
C GLU A 390 -23.78 22.90 7.41
N VAL A 391 -24.09 22.34 6.23
CA VAL A 391 -25.47 22.07 5.80
C VAL A 391 -25.78 20.58 5.74
N ALA A 392 -24.74 19.75 5.74
CA ALA A 392 -24.85 18.30 5.66
C ALA A 392 -23.61 17.62 6.24
N HIS A 393 -23.81 16.40 6.70
CA HIS A 393 -22.79 15.52 7.24
C HIS A 393 -22.89 14.14 6.59
N VAL A 394 -21.76 13.61 6.13
CA VAL A 394 -21.62 12.26 5.59
C VAL A 394 -20.50 11.54 6.33
N ALA A 395 -20.80 10.35 6.85
CA ALA A 395 -19.84 9.49 7.54
C ALA A 395 -19.73 8.13 6.83
N LEU A 396 -18.50 7.64 6.58
CA LEU A 396 -18.26 6.32 6.00
C LEU A 396 -16.87 5.77 6.35
N ASP A 397 -16.67 4.46 6.22
CA ASP A 397 -15.36 3.84 6.36
C ASP A 397 -14.39 4.29 5.24
N GLY A 398 -13.09 4.35 5.54
CA GLY A 398 -12.07 4.79 4.60
C GLY A 398 -11.98 3.94 3.33
N VAL A 399 -12.09 2.62 3.44
CA VAL A 399 -12.07 1.72 2.26
C VAL A 399 -13.34 1.91 1.43
N GLU A 400 -14.49 2.09 2.08
CA GLU A 400 -15.76 2.37 1.39
C GLU A 400 -15.69 3.69 0.59
N PHE A 401 -15.12 4.76 1.17
CA PHE A 401 -14.92 6.02 0.45
C PHE A 401 -14.00 5.86 -0.75
N CYS A 402 -12.91 5.12 -0.59
CA CYS A 402 -11.99 4.82 -1.68
C CYS A 402 -12.66 4.00 -2.79
N ARG A 403 -13.46 2.99 -2.46
CA ARG A 403 -14.23 2.21 -3.44
C ARG A 403 -15.26 3.06 -4.18
N LEU A 404 -15.92 4.00 -3.49
CA LEU A 404 -16.78 5.00 -4.13
C LEU A 404 -15.96 5.87 -5.09
N ALA A 405 -14.85 6.44 -4.63
CA ALA A 405 -13.98 7.31 -5.43
C ALA A 405 -13.37 6.59 -6.64
N ALA A 406 -13.14 5.28 -6.54
CA ALA A 406 -12.69 4.39 -7.60
C ALA A 406 -13.83 3.87 -8.50
N GLY A 407 -15.08 4.28 -8.28
CA GLY A 407 -16.23 3.86 -9.09
C GLY A 407 -16.57 2.37 -8.98
N HIS A 408 -16.12 1.71 -7.91
CA HIS A 408 -16.41 0.31 -7.61
C HIS A 408 -17.77 0.12 -6.97
N VAL A 409 -18.21 1.13 -6.20
CA VAL A 409 -19.54 1.18 -5.59
C VAL A 409 -20.28 2.40 -6.17
N PRO A 410 -21.52 2.24 -6.67
CA PRO A 410 -22.29 3.37 -7.15
C PRO A 410 -22.69 4.29 -5.98
N PRO A 411 -22.79 5.62 -6.18
CA PRO A 411 -23.08 6.58 -5.11
C PRO A 411 -24.31 6.26 -4.26
N GLN A 412 -25.32 5.61 -4.84
CA GLN A 412 -26.57 5.27 -4.18
C GLN A 412 -26.48 4.04 -3.27
N GLU A 413 -25.48 3.18 -3.49
CA GLU A 413 -25.27 1.94 -2.72
C GLU A 413 -24.14 2.10 -1.70
N ALA A 414 -23.41 3.21 -1.73
CA ALA A 414 -22.35 3.50 -0.78
C ALA A 414 -22.86 3.42 0.67
N ALA A 415 -22.16 2.65 1.50
CA ALA A 415 -22.48 2.47 2.91
C ALA A 415 -22.09 3.73 3.71
N ALA A 416 -22.90 4.78 3.57
CA ALA A 416 -22.66 6.08 4.20
C ALA A 416 -23.80 6.49 5.14
N GLY A 417 -23.45 6.89 6.36
CA GLY A 417 -24.32 7.63 7.26
C GLY A 417 -24.54 9.05 6.73
N GLN A 418 -25.79 9.52 6.73
CA GLN A 418 -26.19 10.76 6.04
C GLN A 418 -27.13 11.59 6.90
N VAL A 419 -26.79 12.87 7.12
CA VAL A 419 -27.62 13.82 7.87
C VAL A 419 -27.59 15.20 7.20
N GLY A 420 -28.73 15.86 7.09
CA GLY A 420 -28.84 17.24 6.56
C GLY A 420 -29.36 17.33 5.13
N ASP A 421 -28.83 18.29 4.37
CA ASP A 421 -29.24 18.61 2.99
C ASP A 421 -28.99 17.42 2.03
N ARG A 422 -30.07 16.74 1.62
CA ARG A 422 -30.01 15.57 0.73
C ARG A 422 -29.44 15.86 -0.66
N GLU A 423 -29.64 17.07 -1.17
CA GLU A 423 -29.12 17.45 -2.49
C GLU A 423 -27.60 17.64 -2.41
N ALA A 424 -27.12 18.33 -1.37
CA ALA A 424 -25.68 18.49 -1.11
C ALA A 424 -24.97 17.13 -0.93
N ILE A 425 -25.58 16.21 -0.17
CA ILE A 425 -25.06 14.86 0.05
C ILE A 425 -24.97 14.10 -1.26
N ARG A 426 -26.05 14.09 -2.05
CA ARG A 426 -26.07 13.43 -3.35
C ARG A 426 -24.99 14.00 -4.27
N ASP A 427 -24.88 15.32 -4.39
CA ASP A 427 -23.91 15.98 -5.25
C ASP A 427 -22.46 15.60 -4.85
N VAL A 428 -22.16 15.53 -3.55
CA VAL A 428 -20.83 15.12 -3.07
C VAL A 428 -20.54 13.65 -3.35
N LEU A 429 -21.47 12.72 -3.09
CA LEU A 429 -21.23 11.29 -3.36
C LEU A 429 -21.02 11.04 -4.86
N PHE A 430 -21.79 11.72 -5.72
CA PHE A 430 -21.60 11.65 -7.17
C PHE A 430 -20.31 12.34 -7.64
N ALA A 431 -19.89 13.41 -6.98
CA ALA A 431 -18.60 14.06 -7.24
C ALA A 431 -17.43 13.13 -6.88
N ALA A 432 -17.50 12.45 -5.73
CA ALA A 432 -16.51 11.46 -5.33
C ALA A 432 -16.40 10.34 -6.37
N ALA A 433 -17.52 9.72 -6.78
CA ALA A 433 -17.49 8.68 -7.80
C ALA A 433 -16.89 9.17 -9.13
N SER A 434 -17.16 10.42 -9.52
CA SER A 434 -16.64 10.99 -10.77
C SER A 434 -15.13 11.25 -10.80
N LEU A 435 -14.41 11.01 -9.70
CA LEU A 435 -12.95 11.05 -9.68
C LEU A 435 -12.32 9.85 -10.41
N SER A 436 -13.03 8.70 -10.42
CA SER A 436 -12.60 7.49 -11.11
C SER A 436 -12.52 7.65 -12.62
N ARG A 437 -11.57 6.93 -13.22
CA ARG A 437 -11.33 6.91 -14.67
C ARG A 437 -10.66 5.61 -15.08
N MET A 438 -10.61 5.37 -16.39
CA MET A 438 -9.79 4.33 -17.03
C MET A 438 -8.49 4.94 -17.54
#